data_AF-A0AAU3M800-F1
#
_entry.id   AF-A0AAU3M800-F1
#
_cell.length_a   1.000
_cell.length_b   1.000
_cell.length_c   1.000
_cell.angle_alpha   90.00
_cell.angle_beta   90.00
_cell.angle_gamma   90.00
#
_symmetry.space_group_name_H-M   'P 1'
#
loop_
_entity.id
_entity.type
_entity.pdbx_description
1 polymer ?
#
loop_
_entity_poly.entity_id
_entity_poly.type
_entity_poly.pdbx_seq_one_letter_code
_entity_poly.pdbx_strand_id
1 'polypeptide(L)' 'MTLRILARGGRIEAFIDGRQVLDATDTRYARGRIGLNVFGGRAAYQDTYVTAL' A
#
# COMPACT_ATOMS: atom_id res chain seq x y z
N MET A 1 8.42 12.14 -1.77
CA MET A 1 7.79 11.18 -0.85
C MET A 1 7.47 9.92 -1.64
N THR A 2 7.85 8.76 -1.12
CA THR A 2 7.54 7.45 -1.71
C THR A 2 6.71 6.62 -0.75
N LEU A 3 5.72 5.90 -1.28
CA LEU A 3 4.93 4.92 -0.55
C LEU A 3 5.20 3.55 -1.16
N ARG A 4 5.56 2.58 -0.33
CA ARG A 4 5.64 1.17 -0.72
C ARG A 4 4.82 0.33 0.24
N ILE A 5 4.03 -0.59 -0.30
CA ILE A 5 3.22 -1.53 0.46
C ILE A 5 3.64 -2.95 0.06
N LEU A 6 3.88 -3.80 1.04
CA LEU A 6 4.03 -5.24 0.85
C LEU A 6 2.83 -5.95 1.49
N ALA A 7 2.05 -6.66 0.69
CA ALA A 7 0.94 -7.47 1.17
C ALA A 7 1.24 -8.95 0.90
N ARG A 8 1.45 -9.75 1.95
CA ARG A 8 1.76 -11.18 1.88
C ARG A 8 0.77 -11.96 2.74
N GLY A 9 -0.20 -12.60 2.10
CA GLY A 9 -1.31 -13.24 2.81
C GLY A 9 -2.04 -12.22 3.68
N GLY A 10 -2.08 -12.44 5.00
CA GLY A 10 -2.67 -11.49 5.94
C GLY A 10 -1.71 -10.41 6.47
N ARG A 11 -0.40 -10.49 6.19
CA ARG A 11 0.56 -9.50 6.69
C ARG A 11 0.68 -8.33 5.72
N ILE A 12 0.57 -7.12 6.25
CA ILE A 12 0.61 -5.86 5.53
C ILE A 12 1.74 -5.02 6.14
N GLU A 13 2.69 -4.59 5.30
CA GLU A 13 3.77 -3.68 5.69
C GLU A 13 3.69 -2.42 4.83
N ALA A 14 3.84 -1.24 5.44
CA ALA A 14 3.90 0.02 4.72
C ALA A 14 5.16 0.81 5.06
N PHE A 15 5.73 1.44 4.04
CA PHE A 15 6.96 2.21 4.12
C PHE A 15 6.73 3.60 3.54
N ILE A 16 7.17 4.63 4.26
CA ILE A 16 7.25 6.02 3.79
C ILE A 16 8.72 6.40 3.70
N ASP A 17 9.15 6.81 2.51
CA ASP A 17 10.55 7.20 2.26
C ASP A 17 11.55 6.14 2.74
N GLY A 18 11.21 4.87 2.49
CA GLY A 18 12.01 3.70 2.86
C GLY A 18 11.91 3.27 4.33
N ARG A 19 11.38 4.11 5.22
CA ARG A 19 11.17 3.78 6.64
C ARG A 19 9.85 3.03 6.82
N GLN A 20 9.91 1.89 7.51
CA GLN A 20 8.69 1.16 7.88
C GLN A 20 7.89 1.97 8.90
N VAL A 21 6.61 2.19 8.59
CA VAL A 21 5.66 2.93 9.45
C VAL A 21 4.49 2.07 9.89
N LEU A 22 4.29 0.90 9.26
CA LEU A 22 3.24 -0.04 9.61
C LEU A 22 3.72 -1.49 9.43
N ASP A 23 3.32 -2.34 10.37
CA ASP A 23 3.39 -3.80 10.32
C ASP A 23 2.12 -4.34 11.00
N ALA A 24 1.23 -4.94 10.23
CA ALA A 24 -0.05 -5.41 10.75
C ALA A 24 -0.44 -6.75 10.13
N THR A 25 -1.28 -7.50 10.87
CA THR A 25 -1.90 -8.73 10.37
C THR A 25 -3.42 -8.55 10.32
N ASP A 26 -4.01 -8.73 9.14
CA ASP A 26 -5.46 -8.75 8.90
C ASP A 26 -5.78 -9.85 7.86
N THR A 27 -6.75 -10.72 8.16
CA THR A 27 -7.11 -11.85 7.30
C THR A 27 -8.50 -11.73 6.66
N ARG A 28 -9.18 -10.60 6.85
CA ARG A 28 -10.54 -10.38 6.36
C ARG A 28 -10.61 -10.35 4.84
N TYR A 29 -9.58 -9.80 4.20
CA TYR A 29 -9.50 -9.67 2.74
C TYR A 29 -8.12 -10.08 2.22
N ALA A 30 -7.97 -11.37 1.89
CA ALA A 30 -6.70 -11.91 1.39
C ALA A 30 -6.41 -11.60 -0.10
N ARG A 31 -7.39 -11.10 -0.86
CA ARG A 31 -7.25 -10.76 -2.29
C ARG A 31 -8.25 -9.70 -2.72
N GLY A 32 -7.89 -8.93 -3.75
CA GLY A 32 -8.74 -7.87 -4.31
C GLY A 32 -8.07 -7.12 -5.44
N ARG A 33 -8.64 -5.97 -5.80
CA ARG A 33 -8.06 -5.03 -6.76
C ARG A 33 -7.26 -3.96 -6.04
N ILE A 34 -6.27 -3.38 -6.73
CA ILE A 34 -5.52 -2.22 -6.25
C ILE A 34 -6.14 -0.94 -6.81
N GLY A 35 -6.16 0.12 -5.99
CA GLY A 35 -6.67 1.43 -6.38
C GLY A 35 -5.99 2.56 -5.61
N LEU A 36 -6.07 3.77 -6.16
CA LEU A 36 -5.58 5.00 -5.54
C LEU A 36 -6.78 5.82 -5.05
N ASN A 37 -6.65 6.46 -3.89
CA ASN A 37 -7.72 7.25 -3.30
C ASN A 37 -7.21 8.59 -2.77
N VAL A 38 -7.97 9.65 -3.07
CA VAL A 38 -7.90 10.95 -2.40
C VAL A 38 -9.26 11.26 -1.78
N PHE A 39 -9.26 11.88 -0.61
CA PHE A 39 -10.47 12.32 0.06
C PHE A 39 -10.36 13.81 0.39
N GLY A 40 -11.37 14.60 0.03
CA GLY A 40 -11.49 16.02 0.40
C GLY A 40 -10.45 16.98 -0.24
N GLY A 41 -9.76 16.56 -1.29
CA GLY A 41 -8.70 17.38 -1.89
C GLY A 41 -8.24 16.90 -3.27
N ARG A 42 -7.06 17.39 -3.68
CA ARG A 42 -6.39 16.98 -4.92
C ARG A 42 -5.08 16.27 -4.56
N ALA A 43 -4.80 15.17 -5.25
CA ALA A 43 -3.56 14.43 -5.12
C ALA A 43 -3.01 14.09 -6.50
N ALA A 44 -1.69 14.02 -6.59
CA ALA A 44 -0.98 13.52 -7.77
C ALA A 44 -0.27 12.23 -7.39
N TYR A 45 -0.35 11.24 -8.27
CA TYR A 45 0.35 9.97 -8.16
C TYR A 45 1.16 9.79 -9.44
N GLN A 46 2.42 9.42 -9.28
CA GLN A 46 3.36 9.19 -10.37
C GLN A 46 4.12 7.90 -10.09
N ASP A 47 4.69 7.30 -11.13
CA ASP A 47 5.49 6.06 -11.05
C ASP A 47 4.79 4.93 -10.29
N THR A 48 3.47 4.80 -10.49
CA THR A 48 2.64 3.81 -9.81
C THR A 48 2.64 2.50 -10.56
N TYR A 49 3.10 1.44 -9.90
CA TYR A 49 3.06 0.08 -10.43
C TYR A 49 2.78 -0.92 -9.30
N VAL A 50 2.37 -2.13 -9.70
CA VAL A 50 2.18 -3.28 -8.81
C VAL A 50 2.93 -4.45 -9.40
N THR A 51 3.67 -5.16 -8.57
CA THR A 51 4.38 -6.38 -8.94
C THR A 51 3.94 -7.49 -8.00
N ALA A 52 3.69 -8.68 -8.55
CA ALA A 52 3.49 -9.87 -7.73
C ALA A 52 4.78 -10.16 -6.95
N LEU A 53 4.62 -10.59 -5.69
CA LEU A 53 5.73 -10.99 -4.85
C LEU A 53 6.21 -12.41 -5.17
#